data_AF-A0A8U0SAZ2-F1
#
_entry.id   AF-A0A8U0SAZ2-F1
#
_cell.length_a   1.000
_cell.length_b   1.000
_cell.length_c   1.000
_cell.angle_alpha   90.00
_cell.angle_beta   90.00
_cell.angle_gamma   90.00
#
_symmetry.space_group_name_H-M   'P 1'
#
loop_
_entity.id
_entity.type
_entity.pdbx_description
1 polymer ?
#
loop_
_entity_poly.entity_id
_entity_poly.type
_entity_poly.pdbx_seq_one_letter_code
_entity_poly.pdbx_strand_id
1 'polypeptide(L)'
;MAAADLARIADVDIDSDGVFKYVLIRVHSAPPSEAPTGESKEIVRGYKWAEYHADIYDKVSGEIQKKGYSCECLGGGRISHQSQDKKIHVYGYSMGYGRAQHSISTEKIKAMYPDYEVTWADDGY
;
A
#
# COMPACT_ATOMS: atom_id res chain seq x y z
N MET A 1 23.64 -2.46 4.51
CA MET A 1 22.55 -3.40 4.77
C MET A 1 21.24 -2.73 4.39
N ALA A 2 20.88 -2.79 3.11
CA ALA A 2 19.68 -2.16 2.56
C ALA A 2 18.39 -2.95 2.88
N ALA A 3 18.45 -4.30 2.81
CA ALA A 3 17.38 -5.22 3.17
C ALA A 3 16.82 -5.00 4.58
N ALA A 4 17.71 -4.90 5.57
CA ALA A 4 17.35 -4.82 6.99
C ALA A 4 16.59 -3.53 7.31
N ASP A 5 16.82 -2.50 6.50
CA ASP A 5 16.27 -1.17 6.66
C ASP A 5 14.88 -1.04 6.01
N LEU A 6 14.64 -1.72 4.87
CA LEU A 6 13.29 -1.90 4.31
C LEU A 6 12.38 -2.77 5.19
N ALA A 7 12.96 -3.73 5.91
CA ALA A 7 12.21 -4.57 6.86
C ALA A 7 11.57 -3.76 8.01
N ARG A 8 12.14 -2.59 8.34
CA ARG A 8 11.59 -1.68 9.36
C ARG A 8 10.32 -0.95 8.90
N ILE A 9 10.07 -0.90 7.59
CA ILE A 9 8.87 -0.29 7.04
C ILE A 9 7.75 -1.32 7.06
N ALA A 10 6.64 -1.01 7.71
CA ALA A 10 5.47 -1.89 7.76
C ALA A 10 4.96 -2.23 6.35
N ASP A 11 4.75 -3.51 6.06
CA ASP A 11 4.22 -3.98 4.78
C ASP A 11 2.80 -3.45 4.53
N VAL A 12 2.00 -3.39 5.59
CA VAL A 12 0.61 -2.96 5.54
C VAL A 12 0.37 -2.00 6.70
N ASP A 13 -0.24 -0.88 6.39
CA ASP A 13 -0.75 0.05 7.39
C ASP A 13 -2.06 0.62 6.83
N ILE A 14 -3.16 0.08 7.36
CA ILE A 14 -4.52 0.38 6.92
C ILE A 14 -5.42 0.62 8.13
N ASP A 15 -6.44 1.47 7.98
CA ASP A 15 -7.44 1.65 9.03
C ASP A 15 -8.16 0.34 9.35
N SER A 16 -8.48 0.14 10.63
CA SER A 16 -8.95 -1.13 11.17
C SER A 16 -10.40 -1.47 10.85
N ASP A 17 -11.15 -0.56 10.22
CA ASP A 17 -12.57 -0.76 9.89
C ASP A 17 -13.01 0.26 8.82
N GLY A 18 -14.12 0.02 8.14
CA GLY A 18 -14.80 0.89 7.18
C GLY A 18 -14.25 0.81 5.75
N VAL A 19 -14.77 1.69 4.89
CA VAL A 19 -14.36 1.78 3.47
C VAL A 19 -13.50 3.02 3.28
N PHE A 20 -12.31 2.83 2.72
CA PHE A 20 -11.35 3.91 2.50
C PHE A 20 -10.50 3.67 1.26
N LYS A 21 -9.85 4.75 0.79
CA LYS A 21 -8.94 4.67 -0.36
C LYS A 21 -7.59 4.11 0.08
N TYR A 22 -6.93 3.40 -0.82
CA TYR A 22 -5.61 2.85 -0.57
C TYR A 22 -4.72 2.97 -1.81
N VAL A 23 -3.41 3.05 -1.56
CA VAL A 23 -2.37 3.06 -2.59
C VAL A 23 -1.38 1.92 -2.34
N LEU A 24 -0.88 1.36 -3.44
CA LEU A 24 0.22 0.42 -3.45
C LEU A 24 1.48 1.19 -3.84
N ILE A 25 2.46 1.22 -2.93
CA ILE A 25 3.69 1.99 -3.11
C ILE A 25 4.87 1.04 -3.12
N ARG A 26 5.75 1.15 -4.11
CA ARG A 26 7.04 0.47 -4.11
C ARG A 26 8.09 1.37 -3.48
N VAL A 27 8.73 0.90 -2.43
CA VAL A 27 9.84 1.59 -1.77
C VAL A 27 11.15 0.96 -2.22
N HIS A 28 12.10 1.79 -2.66
CA HIS A 28 13.43 1.39 -3.05
C HIS A 28 14.43 1.78 -1.97
N SER A 29 15.32 0.85 -1.63
CA SER A 29 16.38 1.06 -0.65
C SER A 29 17.52 1.95 -1.13
N ALA A 30 17.67 2.11 -2.45
CA ALA A 30 18.69 2.95 -3.05
C ALA A 30 18.16 4.37 -3.34
N PRO A 31 19.01 5.41 -3.24
CA PRO A 31 18.66 6.75 -3.69
C PRO A 31 18.44 6.77 -5.21
N PRO A 32 17.63 7.71 -5.73
CA PRO A 32 17.27 7.78 -7.15
C PRO A 32 18.46 8.03 -8.12
N SER A 33 19.66 8.27 -7.58
CA SER A 33 20.91 8.50 -8.31
C SER A 33 21.73 7.24 -8.61
N GLU A 34 21.31 6.06 -8.12
CA GLU A 34 21.93 4.78 -8.46
C GLU A 34 20.94 3.90 -9.24
N ALA A 35 21.47 3.09 -10.16
CA ALA A 35 20.67 2.16 -10.98
C ALA A 35 19.76 1.29 -10.09
N PRO A 36 18.59 0.82 -10.58
CA PRO A 36 17.62 0.02 -9.83
C PRO A 36 18.10 -1.41 -9.56
N THR A 37 19.34 -1.57 -9.09
CA THR A 37 19.93 -2.80 -8.56
C THR A 37 19.70 -2.93 -7.05
N GLY A 38 19.13 -1.90 -6.41
CA GLY A 38 18.75 -1.92 -5.01
C GLY A 38 17.47 -2.71 -4.75
N GLU A 39 17.41 -3.38 -3.59
CA GLU A 39 16.20 -4.08 -3.14
C GLU A 39 15.02 -3.12 -3.06
N SER A 40 13.85 -3.60 -3.48
CA SER A 40 12.60 -2.88 -3.39
C SER A 40 11.55 -3.69 -2.64
N LYS A 41 10.59 -2.98 -2.04
CA LYS A 41 9.51 -3.58 -1.29
C LYS A 41 8.20 -2.84 -1.56
N GLU A 42 7.15 -3.57 -1.91
CA GLU A 42 5.81 -3.00 -2.00
C GLU A 42 5.19 -2.87 -0.59
N ILE A 43 4.52 -1.76 -0.36
CA ILE A 43 3.80 -1.47 0.88
C ILE A 43 2.37 -1.02 0.55
N VAL A 44 1.43 -1.42 1.40
CA VAL A 44 0.01 -1.09 1.28
C VAL A 44 -0.31 -0.01 2.31
N ARG A 45 -0.91 1.09 1.85
CA ARG A 45 -1.29 2.22 2.71
C ARG A 45 -2.71 2.64 2.41
N GLY A 46 -3.56 2.72 3.44
CA GLY A 46 -4.97 3.04 3.25
C GLY A 46 -5.60 3.66 4.49
N TYR A 47 -6.18 4.85 4.36
CA TYR A 47 -6.72 5.58 5.50
C TYR A 47 -8.03 6.29 5.18
N LYS A 48 -8.94 6.35 6.15
CA LYS A 48 -10.23 7.04 6.06
C LYS A 48 -10.09 8.55 5.97
N TRP A 49 -9.05 9.12 6.58
CA TRP A 49 -8.81 10.57 6.54
C TRP A 49 -8.42 11.07 5.15
N ALA A 50 -7.93 10.18 4.27
CA ALA A 50 -7.48 10.55 2.95
C ALA A 50 -8.65 10.57 1.96
N GLU A 51 -8.99 11.77 1.52
CA GLU A 51 -10.03 11.96 0.50
C GLU A 51 -9.54 11.50 -0.88
N TYR A 52 -8.24 11.58 -1.14
CA TYR A 52 -7.63 11.16 -2.40
C TYR A 52 -6.45 10.20 -2.19
N HIS A 53 -6.17 9.40 -3.23
CA HIS A 53 -4.99 8.53 -3.26
C HIS A 53 -3.68 9.32 -3.16
N ALA A 54 -3.66 10.53 -3.73
CA ALA A 54 -2.51 11.42 -3.69
C ALA A 54 -2.16 11.84 -2.27
N ASP A 55 -3.15 12.10 -1.40
CA ASP A 55 -2.91 12.50 -0.01
C ASP A 55 -2.14 11.42 0.77
N ILE A 56 -2.50 10.16 0.53
CA ILE A 56 -1.80 9.00 1.12
C ILE A 56 -0.38 8.93 0.57
N TYR A 57 -0.23 9.04 -0.75
CA TYR A 57 1.07 8.95 -1.41
C TYR A 57 2.01 10.07 -0.98
N ASP A 58 1.56 11.32 -0.93
CA ASP A 58 2.37 12.48 -0.54
C ASP A 58 2.83 12.39 0.92
N LYS A 59 1.93 11.95 1.81
CA LYS A 59 2.29 11.71 3.22
C LYS A 59 3.34 10.61 3.34
N VAL A 60 3.08 9.46 2.74
CA VAL A 60 3.97 8.28 2.88
C VAL A 60 5.30 8.54 2.18
N SER A 61 5.29 9.11 0.98
CA SER A 61 6.50 9.45 0.24
C SER A 61 7.37 10.45 1.01
N GLY A 62 6.77 11.46 1.63
CA GLY A 62 7.50 12.41 2.48
C GLY A 62 8.17 11.73 3.69
N GLU A 63 7.51 10.77 4.33
CA GLU A 63 8.10 10.00 5.44
C GLU A 63 9.22 9.05 4.98
N ILE A 64 9.05 8.43 3.83
CA ILE A 64 10.00 7.47 3.25
C ILE A 64 11.26 8.20 2.74
N GLN A 65 11.09 9.34 2.06
CA GLN A 65 12.19 10.21 1.61
C GLN A 65 12.97 10.81 2.78
N LYS A 66 12.31 11.18 3.88
CA LYS A 66 13.00 11.62 5.11
C LYS A 66 13.93 10.55 5.70
N LYS A 67 13.63 9.28 5.45
CA LYS A 67 14.49 8.15 5.85
C LYS A 67 15.58 7.83 4.83
N GLY A 68 15.63 8.54 3.70
CA GLY A 68 16.62 8.36 2.64
C GLY A 68 16.24 7.32 1.58
N TYR A 69 14.98 6.87 1.54
CA TYR A 69 14.49 5.91 0.55
C TYR A 69 13.72 6.60 -0.57
N SER A 70 13.69 5.97 -1.74
CA SER A 70 12.82 6.40 -2.85
C SER A 70 11.51 5.61 -2.82
N CYS A 71 10.43 6.19 -3.34
CA CYS A 71 9.16 5.49 -3.47
C CYS A 71 8.46 5.83 -4.78
N GLU A 72 7.68 4.87 -5.28
CA GLU A 72 6.92 4.95 -6.52
C GLU A 72 5.49 4.46 -6.27
N CYS A 73 4.50 5.22 -6.72
CA CYS A 73 3.10 4.78 -6.67
C CYS A 73 2.83 3.80 -7.81
N LEU A 74 2.52 2.54 -7.49
CA LEU A 74 2.16 1.50 -8.46
C LEU A 74 0.66 1.49 -8.81
N GLY A 75 -0.11 2.41 -8.26
CA GLY A 75 -1.56 2.52 -8.42
C GLY A 75 -2.30 2.55 -7.10
N GLY A 76 -3.64 2.56 -7.17
CA GLY A 76 -4.48 2.47 -5.99
C GLY A 76 -5.83 1.84 -6.25
N GLY A 77 -6.69 1.91 -5.23
CA GLY A 77 -8.07 1.43 -5.24
C GLY A 77 -8.78 1.76 -3.94
N ARG A 78 -9.73 0.94 -3.54
CA ARG A 78 -10.45 1.02 -2.26
C ARG A 78 -10.29 -0.28 -1.49
N ILE A 79 -10.28 -0.14 -0.17
CA ILE A 79 -10.32 -1.24 0.77
C ILE A 79 -11.61 -1.09 1.57
N SER A 80 -12.40 -2.15 1.59
CA SER A 80 -13.50 -2.33 2.53
C SER A 80 -13.02 -3.25 3.63
N HIS A 81 -12.77 -2.70 4.81
CA HIS A 81 -12.36 -3.44 5.99
C HIS A 81 -13.57 -3.61 6.92
N GLN A 82 -14.09 -4.82 7.00
CA GLN A 82 -15.17 -5.19 7.91
C GLN A 82 -14.56 -5.95 9.09
N SER A 83 -14.24 -5.22 10.17
CA SER A 83 -13.62 -5.81 11.36
C SER A 83 -14.53 -6.82 12.06
N GLN A 84 -15.85 -6.60 12.00
CA GLN A 84 -16.86 -7.47 12.60
C GLN A 84 -16.92 -8.84 11.92
N ASP A 85 -16.96 -8.86 10.58
CA ASP A 85 -16.99 -10.08 9.78
C ASP A 85 -15.62 -10.67 9.50
N LYS A 86 -14.55 -10.03 10.00
CA LYS A 86 -13.14 -10.32 9.68
C LYS A 86 -12.91 -10.43 8.17
N LYS A 87 -13.48 -9.50 7.41
CA LYS A 87 -13.42 -9.49 5.94
C LYS A 87 -12.73 -8.24 5.44
N ILE A 88 -11.78 -8.41 4.54
CA ILE A 88 -11.14 -7.30 3.83
C ILE A 88 -11.33 -7.52 2.34
N HIS A 89 -11.96 -6.55 1.68
CA HIS A 89 -12.17 -6.59 0.23
C HIS A 89 -11.44 -5.43 -0.45
N VAL A 90 -10.57 -5.75 -1.41
CA VAL A 90 -9.75 -4.78 -2.14
C VAL A 90 -10.24 -4.68 -3.58
N TYR A 91 -10.64 -3.49 -4.03
CA TYR A 91 -11.27 -3.33 -5.33
C TYR A 91 -11.12 -1.92 -5.92
N GLY A 92 -11.51 -1.76 -7.17
CA GLY A 92 -11.53 -0.49 -7.89
C GLY A 92 -10.16 0.10 -8.18
N TYR A 93 -10.10 1.38 -8.55
CA TYR A 93 -8.87 1.98 -9.07
C TYR A 93 -8.63 3.38 -8.54
N SER A 94 -7.39 3.86 -8.65
CA SER A 94 -7.08 5.27 -8.45
C SER A 94 -7.29 6.06 -9.73
N MET A 95 -8.04 7.16 -9.64
CA MET A 95 -8.26 8.05 -10.78
C MET A 95 -6.96 8.73 -11.25
N GLY A 96 -6.02 8.98 -10.34
CA GLY A 96 -4.74 9.63 -10.64
C GLY A 96 -3.61 8.67 -11.00
N TYR A 97 -3.57 7.50 -10.36
CA TYR A 97 -2.45 6.53 -10.51
C TYR A 97 -2.83 5.23 -11.22
N GLY A 98 -4.09 5.09 -11.64
CA GLY A 98 -4.60 3.86 -12.21
C GLY A 98 -4.84 2.75 -11.18
N ARG A 99 -5.06 1.55 -11.70
CA ARG A 99 -5.38 0.36 -10.89
C ARG A 99 -4.11 -0.26 -10.32
N ALA A 100 -4.05 -0.42 -9.01
CA ALA A 100 -2.99 -1.18 -8.35
C ALA A 100 -3.08 -2.69 -8.67
N GLN A 101 -1.99 -3.41 -8.45
CA GLN A 101 -2.03 -4.88 -8.38
C GLN A 101 -2.68 -5.30 -7.05
N HIS A 102 -4.00 -5.49 -7.08
CA HIS A 102 -4.76 -5.85 -5.89
C HIS A 102 -4.33 -7.20 -5.29
N SER A 103 -3.92 -8.15 -6.13
CA SER A 103 -3.33 -9.43 -5.69
C SER A 103 -2.19 -9.23 -4.69
N ILE A 104 -1.19 -8.42 -5.04
CA ILE A 104 -0.05 -8.08 -4.16
C ILE A 104 -0.54 -7.44 -2.86
N SER A 105 -1.54 -6.56 -2.97
CA SER A 105 -2.11 -5.87 -1.80
C SER A 105 -2.75 -6.88 -0.85
N THR A 106 -3.54 -7.83 -1.39
CA THR A 106 -4.21 -8.85 -0.59
C THR A 106 -3.26 -9.86 0.04
N GLU A 107 -2.19 -10.25 -0.64
CA GLU A 107 -1.18 -11.14 -0.06
C GLU A 107 -0.54 -10.52 1.18
N LYS A 108 -0.18 -9.23 1.10
CA LYS A 108 0.40 -8.50 2.23
C LYS A 108 -0.59 -8.31 3.37
N ILE A 109 -1.83 -7.95 3.05
CA ILE A 109 -2.88 -7.81 4.06
C ILE A 109 -3.14 -9.15 4.74
N LYS A 110 -3.20 -10.24 3.97
CA LYS A 110 -3.41 -11.60 4.51
C LYS A 110 -2.25 -12.07 5.39
N ALA A 111 -1.03 -11.67 5.09
CA ALA A 111 0.11 -11.92 5.97
C ALA A 111 -0.01 -11.18 7.32
N MET A 112 -0.58 -9.98 7.33
CA MET A 112 -0.81 -9.19 8.56
C MET A 112 -2.08 -9.63 9.31
N TYR A 113 -3.11 -10.05 8.58
CA TYR A 113 -4.41 -10.48 9.07
C TYR A 113 -4.70 -11.93 8.61
N PRO A 114 -3.97 -12.94 9.13
CA PRO A 114 -4.13 -14.33 8.71
C PRO A 114 -5.52 -14.91 9.04
N ASP A 115 -6.17 -14.36 10.06
CA ASP A 115 -7.50 -14.76 10.50
C ASP A 115 -8.64 -14.10 9.71
N TYR A 116 -8.31 -13.19 8.78
CA TYR A 116 -9.29 -12.47 7.98
C TYR A 116 -9.45 -13.10 6.60
N GLU A 117 -10.68 -13.04 6.08
CA GLU A 117 -10.96 -13.36 4.69
C GLU A 117 -10.63 -12.14 3.83
N VAL A 118 -9.45 -12.19 3.21
CA VAL A 118 -8.96 -11.14 2.31
C VAL A 118 -9.25 -11.53 0.87
N THR A 119 -10.02 -10.72 0.18
CA THR A 119 -10.42 -10.93 -1.23
C THR A 119 -10.12 -9.68 -2.05
N TRP A 120 -9.97 -9.85 -3.36
CA TRP A 120 -9.87 -8.73 -4.29
C TRP A 120 -10.76 -8.92 -5.50
N ALA A 121 -11.13 -7.80 -6.12
CA ALA A 121 -11.81 -7.76 -7.39
C ALA A 121 -11.15 -6.71 -8.30
N ASP A 122 -10.99 -7.07 -9.56
CA ASP A 122 -10.47 -6.17 -10.60
C ASP A 122 -11.52 -5.17 -11.11
N ASP A 123 -12.76 -5.32 -10.63
CA ASP A 123 -13.96 -4.62 -11.09
C ASP A 123 -14.66 -3.89 -9.93
N GLY A 124 -15.41 -2.83 -10.25
CA GLY A 124 -16.12 -1.98 -9.28
C GLY A 124 -15.46 -0.62 -8.97
N TYR A 125 -16.25 0.40 -8.60
CA TYR A 125 -15.78 1.73 -8.17
C TYR A 125 -16.31 2.09 -6.78
#